data_AF-A0A6N7QBB8-F1
#
_entry.id   AF-A0A6N7QBB8-F1
#
_cell.length_a   1.000
_cell.length_b   1.000
_cell.length_c   1.000
_cell.angle_alpha   90.00
_cell.angle_beta   90.00
_cell.angle_gamma   90.00
#
_symmetry.space_group_name_H-M   'P 1'
#
loop_
_entity.id
_entity.type
_entity.pdbx_description
1 polymer ?
#
loop_
_entity_poly.entity_id
_entity_poly.type
_entity_poly.pdbx_seq_one_letter_code
_entity_poly.pdbx_strand_id
1 'polypeptide(L)'
;MVIGEEPSEAPERVFTSAGWLSLEREYVPRVVAGEHPYAHPEAKAALAIAARTFVLRAMRDRPTLGRTTAIPSGEQFQVFARGASEECVVAASVTRGIVLRYQGRMILANHVAGAYWKPDGSLGSDPTKTERWVTYNVGRRGSEVVPTGLSLRSHPGNRGCLGQHCAHWLASQGYDHRTILRFFYGDDVEFHALASGERTGLVGQTLWGVLALAFFGITMRR
;
A
#
# COMPACT_ATOMS: atom_id res chain seq x y z
N MET A 1 -2.66 -20.71 11.79
CA MET A 1 -2.62 -19.23 11.75
C MET A 1 -4.04 -18.76 11.50
N VAL A 2 -4.67 -18.10 12.48
CA VAL A 2 -5.99 -17.49 12.27
C VAL A 2 -5.74 -16.18 11.52
N ILE A 3 -6.11 -16.13 10.26
CA ILE A 3 -5.99 -14.89 9.48
C ILE A 3 -7.18 -14.03 9.87
N GLY A 4 -6.94 -12.83 10.41
CA GLY A 4 -7.99 -11.89 10.75
C GLY A 4 -8.81 -11.45 9.54
N GLU A 5 -9.95 -10.80 9.80
CA GLU A 5 -10.77 -10.20 8.75
C GLU A 5 -9.99 -9.12 7.99
N GLU A 6 -10.25 -8.97 6.69
CA GLU A 6 -9.63 -7.91 5.90
C GLU A 6 -10.14 -6.55 6.40
N PRO A 7 -9.26 -5.63 6.82
CA PRO A 7 -9.69 -4.30 7.24
C PRO A 7 -10.38 -3.59 6.08
N SER A 8 -11.54 -2.99 6.37
CA SER A 8 -12.24 -2.03 5.51
C SER A 8 -11.74 -0.60 5.70
N GLU A 9 -11.09 -0.33 6.83
CA GLU A 9 -10.59 0.98 7.23
C GLU A 9 -9.11 0.92 7.62
N ALA A 10 -8.37 1.96 7.25
CA ALA A 10 -7.00 2.13 7.72
C ALA A 10 -7.00 2.83 9.09
N PRO A 11 -6.19 2.38 10.06
CA PRO A 11 -6.03 3.10 11.33
C PRO A 11 -5.40 4.47 11.08
N GLU A 12 -5.87 5.49 11.79
CA GLU A 12 -5.33 6.84 11.68
C GLU A 12 -3.85 6.90 12.10
N ARG A 13 -3.50 6.14 13.15
CA ARG A 13 -2.16 6.08 13.73
C ARG A 13 -1.71 4.64 13.98
N VAL A 14 -0.41 4.43 13.93
CA VAL A 14 0.25 3.16 14.23
C VAL A 14 1.35 3.34 15.27
N PHE A 15 1.48 2.39 16.17
CA PHE A 15 2.56 2.35 17.15
C PHE A 15 3.82 1.76 16.54
N THR A 16 4.90 2.54 16.52
CA THR A 16 6.19 2.16 15.92
C THR A 16 7.32 2.27 16.94
N SER A 17 8.51 1.81 16.59
CA SER A 17 9.70 2.00 17.43
C SER A 17 10.08 3.47 17.64
N ALA A 18 9.54 4.41 16.84
CA ALA A 18 9.69 5.85 17.01
C ALA A 18 8.49 6.52 17.73
N GLY A 19 7.56 5.71 18.27
CA GLY A 19 6.33 6.17 18.90
C GLY A 19 5.12 6.11 17.97
N TRP A 20 4.04 6.78 18.37
CA TRP A 20 2.78 6.81 17.63
C TRP A 20 2.84 7.79 16.45
N LEU A 21 2.75 7.25 15.23
CA LEU A 21 2.80 8.01 13.98
C LEU A 21 1.46 7.96 13.26
N SER A 22 1.05 9.05 12.61
CA SER A 22 -0.02 8.99 11.60
C SER A 22 0.36 8.03 10.49
N LEU A 23 -0.51 7.07 10.16
CA LEU A 23 -0.21 6.07 9.13
C LEU A 23 0.10 6.75 7.79
N GLU A 24 -0.78 7.65 7.35
CA GLU A 24 -0.74 8.26 6.02
C GLU A 24 0.14 9.51 5.98
N ARG A 25 0.24 10.27 7.08
CA ARG A 25 0.98 11.54 7.09
C ARG A 25 2.42 11.41 7.56
N GLU A 26 2.74 10.32 8.28
CA GLU A 26 4.07 10.15 8.86
C GLU A 26 4.69 8.79 8.52
N TYR A 27 4.03 7.67 8.82
CA TYR A 27 4.64 6.34 8.68
C TYR A 27 4.93 5.98 7.23
N VAL A 28 3.92 5.94 6.35
CA VAL A 28 4.10 5.57 4.94
C VAL A 28 5.08 6.50 4.22
N PRO A 29 5.00 7.84 4.32
CA PRO A 29 6.01 8.73 3.75
C PRO A 29 7.44 8.44 4.25
N ARG A 30 7.61 8.11 5.54
CA ARG A 30 8.92 7.79 6.12
C ARG A 30 9.45 6.45 5.64
N VAL A 31 8.58 5.47 5.34
CA VAL A 31 8.98 4.23 4.68
C VAL A 31 9.51 4.54 3.28
N VAL A 32 8.78 5.31 2.47
CA VAL A 32 9.23 5.71 1.13
C VAL A 32 10.59 6.43 1.19
N ALA A 33 10.77 7.34 2.16
CA ALA A 33 12.02 8.06 2.36
C ALA A 33 13.18 7.16 2.87
N GLY A 34 12.88 6.13 3.65
CA GLY A 34 13.86 5.18 4.16
C GLY A 34 14.33 4.17 3.11
N GLU A 35 13.44 3.79 2.21
CA GLU A 35 13.68 2.77 1.19
C GLU A 35 14.29 3.35 -0.10
N HIS A 36 13.71 4.41 -0.68
CA HIS A 36 14.25 5.01 -1.92
C HIS A 36 13.94 6.51 -2.05
N PRO A 37 14.67 7.39 -1.35
CA PRO A 37 14.32 8.82 -1.24
C PRO A 37 14.40 9.60 -2.57
N TYR A 38 15.24 9.18 -3.50
CA TYR A 38 15.42 9.83 -4.81
C TYR A 38 14.69 9.13 -5.95
N ALA A 39 13.74 8.23 -5.64
CA ALA A 39 12.94 7.55 -6.64
C ALA A 39 12.07 8.53 -7.45
N HIS A 40 11.72 8.13 -8.68
CA HIS A 40 10.76 8.84 -9.51
C HIS A 40 9.41 8.94 -8.80
N PRO A 41 8.61 10.02 -8.97
CA PRO A 41 7.32 10.18 -8.27
C PRO A 41 6.38 8.98 -8.39
N GLU A 42 6.21 8.41 -9.59
CA GLU A 42 5.39 7.19 -9.78
C GLU A 42 5.96 5.95 -9.06
N ALA A 43 7.29 5.82 -8.98
CA ALA A 43 7.91 4.75 -8.21
C ALA A 43 7.71 4.94 -6.69
N LYS A 44 7.77 6.18 -6.21
CA LYS A 44 7.42 6.52 -4.81
C LYS A 44 5.97 6.19 -4.51
N ALA A 45 5.04 6.49 -5.42
CA ALA A 45 3.63 6.16 -5.28
C ALA A 45 3.39 4.64 -5.26
N ALA A 46 4.06 3.88 -6.15
CA ALA A 46 4.02 2.42 -6.13
C ALA A 46 4.53 1.85 -4.80
N LEU A 47 5.66 2.36 -4.32
CA LEU A 47 6.25 1.96 -3.04
C LEU A 47 5.35 2.31 -1.85
N ALA A 48 4.70 3.47 -1.85
CA ALA A 48 3.77 3.87 -0.80
C ALA A 48 2.60 2.87 -0.68
N ILE A 49 2.01 2.44 -1.81
CA ILE A 49 0.96 1.42 -1.83
C ILE A 49 1.47 0.07 -1.33
N ALA A 50 2.66 -0.36 -1.78
CA ALA A 50 3.25 -1.62 -1.34
C ALA A 50 3.55 -1.62 0.17
N ALA A 51 4.17 -0.56 0.68
CA ALA A 51 4.47 -0.36 2.10
C ALA A 51 3.20 -0.39 2.96
N ARG A 52 2.16 0.36 2.56
CA ARG A 52 0.85 0.39 3.23
C ARG A 52 0.20 -0.98 3.24
N THR A 53 0.20 -1.67 2.11
CA THR A 53 -0.36 -3.03 2.00
C THR A 53 0.38 -3.98 2.93
N PHE A 54 1.71 -3.95 2.92
CA PHE A 54 2.53 -4.83 3.75
C PHE A 54 2.27 -4.63 5.24
N VAL A 55 2.28 -3.38 5.73
CA VAL A 55 2.10 -3.11 7.16
C VAL A 55 0.68 -3.45 7.62
N LEU A 56 -0.35 -3.08 6.86
CA LEU A 56 -1.74 -3.37 7.22
C LEU A 56 -2.04 -4.86 7.18
N ARG A 57 -1.48 -5.58 6.22
CA ARG A 57 -1.54 -7.05 6.18
C ARG A 57 -0.83 -7.66 7.38
N ALA A 58 0.36 -7.18 7.75
CA ALA A 58 1.08 -7.67 8.92
C ALA A 58 0.32 -7.41 10.23
N MET A 59 -0.34 -6.26 10.35
CA MET A 59 -1.20 -5.92 11.49
C MET A 59 -2.47 -6.80 11.55
N ARG A 60 -3.07 -7.13 10.40
CA ARG A 60 -4.17 -8.09 10.30
C ARG A 60 -3.75 -9.48 10.81
N ASP A 61 -2.58 -9.95 10.38
CA ASP A 61 -2.06 -11.27 10.74
C ASP A 61 -1.53 -11.33 12.18
N ARG A 62 -1.12 -10.17 12.74
CA ARG A 62 -0.62 -10.00 14.11
C ARG A 62 -1.34 -8.82 14.78
N PRO A 63 -2.55 -9.03 15.35
CA PRO A 63 -3.41 -7.94 15.83
C PRO A 63 -2.82 -7.01 16.90
N THR A 64 -1.73 -7.40 17.58
CA THR A 64 -1.02 -6.55 18.54
C THR A 64 -0.03 -5.60 17.87
N LEU A 65 0.46 -5.92 16.66
CA LEU A 65 1.42 -5.11 15.90
C LEU A 65 0.80 -3.75 15.54
N GLY A 66 1.55 -2.67 15.74
CA GLY A 66 1.07 -1.32 15.48
C GLY A 66 0.06 -0.81 16.51
N ARG A 67 -0.23 -1.58 17.57
CA ARG A 67 -1.18 -1.22 18.64
C ARG A 67 -0.53 -1.26 20.01
N THR A 68 -0.14 -2.46 20.45
CA THR A 68 0.55 -2.70 21.74
C THR A 68 1.95 -3.25 21.54
N THR A 69 2.25 -3.82 20.37
CA THR A 69 3.59 -4.17 19.91
C THR A 69 4.04 -3.14 18.88
N ALA A 70 5.19 -2.52 19.11
CA ALA A 70 5.75 -1.55 18.18
C ALA A 70 6.06 -2.21 16.82
N ILE A 71 5.71 -1.53 15.73
CA ILE A 71 6.24 -1.84 14.40
C ILE A 71 7.75 -1.58 14.41
N PRO A 72 8.60 -2.59 14.13
CA PRO A 72 10.04 -2.39 14.07
C PRO A 72 10.43 -1.61 12.81
N SER A 73 11.60 -0.97 12.85
CA SER A 73 12.27 -0.44 11.66
C SER A 73 13.49 -1.31 11.38
N GLY A 74 13.66 -1.78 10.14
CA GLY A 74 14.82 -2.56 9.75
C GLY A 74 14.54 -3.51 8.58
N GLU A 75 15.61 -4.12 8.06
CA GLU A 75 15.59 -4.98 6.88
C GLU A 75 14.71 -6.23 7.02
N GLN A 76 14.39 -6.63 8.27
CA GLN A 76 13.49 -7.76 8.54
C GLN A 76 11.99 -7.39 8.44
N PHE A 77 11.66 -6.10 8.28
CA PHE A 77 10.28 -5.62 8.14
C PHE A 77 10.16 -4.59 7.01
N GLN A 78 10.37 -3.31 7.33
CA GLN A 78 10.54 -2.23 6.37
C GLN A 78 11.25 -1.08 7.09
N VAL A 79 12.16 -0.41 6.41
CA VAL A 79 12.91 0.70 6.97
C VAL A 79 12.07 1.97 6.84
N PHE A 80 11.87 2.66 7.96
CA PHE A 80 11.31 4.02 7.91
C PHE A 80 12.32 5.03 8.46
N ALA A 81 12.52 6.11 7.71
CA ALA A 81 13.42 7.20 8.04
C ALA A 81 12.88 8.06 9.21
N ARG A 82 13.76 8.89 9.79
CA ARG A 82 13.38 9.82 10.87
C ARG A 82 12.32 10.85 10.41
N GLY A 83 12.36 11.24 9.15
CA GLY A 83 11.44 12.18 8.51
C GLY A 83 11.26 11.83 7.04
N ALA A 84 10.34 12.52 6.37
CA ALA A 84 10.04 12.32 4.95
C ALA A 84 10.24 13.64 4.20
N SER A 85 10.73 13.55 2.96
CA SER A 85 10.76 14.70 2.06
C SER A 85 9.35 15.04 1.57
N GLU A 86 9.16 16.23 1.02
CA GLU A 86 7.87 16.67 0.47
C GLU A 86 7.36 15.72 -0.62
N GLU A 87 8.24 15.23 -1.50
CA GLU A 87 7.86 14.31 -2.57
C GLU A 87 7.39 12.96 -2.03
N CYS A 88 7.96 12.50 -0.91
CA CYS A 88 7.51 11.26 -0.25
C CYS A 88 6.13 11.45 0.40
N VAL A 89 5.88 12.63 0.97
CA VAL A 89 4.56 13.00 1.51
C VAL A 89 3.53 13.09 0.39
N VAL A 90 3.86 13.71 -0.74
CA VAL A 90 2.98 13.79 -1.92
C VAL A 90 2.65 12.39 -2.43
N ALA A 91 3.64 11.51 -2.59
CA ALA A 91 3.42 10.14 -3.06
C ALA A 91 2.49 9.33 -2.14
N ALA A 92 2.63 9.46 -0.82
CA ALA A 92 1.72 8.84 0.13
C ALA A 92 0.31 9.45 0.07
N SER A 93 0.22 10.77 -0.09
CA SER A 93 -1.06 11.51 -0.14
C SER A 93 -1.88 11.17 -1.38
N VAL A 94 -1.28 11.13 -2.57
CA VAL A 94 -2.00 10.80 -3.82
C VAL A 94 -2.44 9.34 -3.89
N THR A 95 -1.82 8.47 -3.07
CA THR A 95 -2.16 7.05 -2.94
C THR A 95 -2.85 6.69 -1.63
N ARG A 96 -3.35 7.69 -0.90
CA ARG A 96 -3.89 7.54 0.46
C ARG A 96 -4.94 6.45 0.52
N GLY A 97 -4.80 5.53 1.48
CA GLY A 97 -5.75 4.44 1.69
C GLY A 97 -5.76 3.35 0.61
N ILE A 98 -4.98 3.46 -0.47
CA ILE A 98 -4.91 2.43 -1.50
C ILE A 98 -4.02 1.28 -1.03
N VAL A 99 -4.56 0.07 -1.08
CA VAL A 99 -3.87 -1.20 -0.84
C VAL A 99 -4.05 -2.17 -2.01
N LEU A 100 -3.18 -3.18 -2.09
CA LEU A 100 -3.25 -4.23 -3.09
C LEU A 100 -3.92 -5.48 -2.53
N ARG A 101 -4.88 -6.00 -3.28
CA ARG A 101 -5.58 -7.26 -3.00
C ARG A 101 -5.44 -8.24 -4.15
N TYR A 102 -5.67 -9.50 -3.85
CA TYR A 102 -5.91 -10.56 -4.82
C TYR A 102 -6.96 -11.49 -4.24
N GLN A 103 -8.03 -11.76 -4.99
CA GLN A 103 -9.17 -12.55 -4.52
C GLN A 103 -9.74 -11.99 -3.21
N GLY A 104 -9.88 -10.66 -3.15
CA GLY A 104 -10.46 -9.96 -2.00
C GLY A 104 -9.55 -9.85 -0.77
N ARG A 105 -8.31 -10.36 -0.79
CA ARG A 105 -7.40 -10.33 0.37
C ARG A 105 -6.14 -9.53 0.10
N MET A 106 -5.63 -8.79 1.09
CA MET A 106 -4.35 -8.09 0.92
C MET A 106 -3.21 -9.08 0.61
N ILE A 107 -2.43 -8.75 -0.42
CA ILE A 107 -1.25 -9.52 -0.82
C ILE A 107 -0.10 -9.30 0.17
N LEU A 108 0.98 -10.07 0.04
CA LEU A 108 2.14 -9.89 0.91
C LEU A 108 2.85 -8.56 0.68
N ALA A 109 2.83 -8.04 -0.55
CA ALA A 109 3.45 -6.77 -0.97
C ALA A 109 4.93 -6.64 -0.57
N ASN A 110 5.67 -7.74 -0.69
CA ASN A 110 7.10 -7.74 -0.44
C ASN A 110 7.81 -6.78 -1.39
N HIS A 111 8.78 -6.03 -0.88
CA HIS A 111 9.59 -5.13 -1.69
C HIS A 111 11.03 -5.13 -1.19
N VAL A 112 11.97 -5.00 -2.11
CA VAL A 112 13.42 -4.97 -1.86
C VAL A 112 14.09 -3.99 -2.81
N ALA A 113 15.34 -3.61 -2.55
CA ALA A 113 16.09 -2.72 -3.42
C ALA A 113 16.18 -3.24 -4.89
N GLY A 114 16.55 -4.50 -5.05
CA GLY A 114 16.83 -5.12 -6.36
C GLY A 114 18.15 -4.62 -6.96
N ALA A 115 18.46 -5.07 -8.18
CA ALA A 115 19.58 -4.56 -8.95
C ALA A 115 19.25 -3.17 -9.53
N TYR A 116 20.27 -2.35 -9.77
CA TYR A 116 20.11 -1.19 -10.65
C TYR A 116 19.75 -1.62 -12.06
N TRP A 117 19.03 -0.78 -12.79
CA TRP A 117 18.66 -1.02 -14.18
C TRP A 117 19.39 -0.03 -15.09
N LYS A 118 19.96 -0.55 -16.18
CA LYS A 118 20.66 0.26 -17.19
C LYS A 118 19.67 0.91 -18.14
N PRO A 119 20.08 1.94 -18.91
CA PRO A 119 19.20 2.59 -19.88
C PRO A 119 18.56 1.63 -20.90
N ASP A 120 19.24 0.54 -21.26
CA ASP A 120 18.74 -0.48 -22.18
C ASP A 120 17.76 -1.49 -21.54
N GLY A 121 17.43 -1.34 -20.26
CA GLY A 121 16.56 -2.24 -19.50
C GLY A 121 17.25 -3.51 -19.01
N SER A 122 18.57 -3.66 -19.21
CA SER A 122 19.32 -4.79 -18.65
C SER A 122 19.69 -4.54 -17.17
N LEU A 123 19.87 -5.62 -16.42
CA LEU A 123 20.31 -5.55 -15.03
C LEU A 123 21.75 -5.01 -14.94
N GLY A 124 21.93 -4.08 -14.02
CA GLY A 124 23.21 -3.53 -13.57
C GLY A 124 23.71 -4.23 -12.30
N SER A 125 24.43 -3.49 -11.47
CA SER A 125 24.93 -4.01 -10.19
C SER A 125 23.80 -4.19 -9.18
N ASP A 126 23.93 -5.22 -8.34
CA ASP A 126 23.05 -5.48 -7.19
C ASP A 126 23.87 -5.43 -5.88
N PRO A 127 24.11 -4.25 -5.32
CA PRO A 127 24.94 -4.12 -4.11
C PRO A 127 24.28 -4.76 -2.88
N THR A 128 22.94 -4.82 -2.85
CA THR A 128 22.18 -5.38 -1.74
C THR A 128 22.00 -6.91 -1.84
N LYS A 129 22.31 -7.49 -3.00
CA LYS A 129 22.10 -8.90 -3.32
C LYS A 129 20.63 -9.32 -3.17
N THR A 130 19.69 -8.41 -3.37
CA THR A 130 18.25 -8.67 -3.20
C THR A 130 17.51 -8.92 -4.51
N GLU A 131 18.15 -8.75 -5.67
CA GLU A 131 17.56 -8.97 -6.99
C GLU A 131 16.97 -10.37 -7.15
N ARG A 132 17.60 -11.39 -6.55
CA ARG A 132 17.10 -12.78 -6.55
C ARG A 132 15.69 -12.94 -5.95
N TRP A 133 15.19 -11.95 -5.22
CA TRP A 133 13.84 -11.94 -4.66
C TRP A 133 12.83 -11.21 -5.53
N VAL A 134 13.27 -10.32 -6.41
CA VAL A 134 12.42 -9.54 -7.32
C VAL A 134 11.74 -10.48 -8.31
N THR A 135 10.48 -10.20 -8.66
CA THR A 135 9.71 -11.01 -9.60
C THR A 135 9.13 -10.16 -10.71
N TYR A 136 9.18 -10.67 -11.94
CA TYR A 136 8.70 -9.99 -13.14
C TYR A 136 7.44 -10.68 -13.67
N ASN A 137 6.29 -10.17 -13.25
CA ASN A 137 4.95 -10.76 -13.44
C ASN A 137 4.08 -10.00 -14.44
N VAL A 138 4.65 -9.07 -15.21
CA VAL A 138 3.94 -8.39 -16.31
C VAL A 138 3.26 -9.40 -17.24
N GLY A 139 1.99 -9.16 -17.55
CA GLY A 139 1.20 -10.05 -18.40
C GLY A 139 0.70 -11.32 -17.72
N ARG A 140 1.16 -11.63 -16.50
CA ARG A 140 0.83 -12.88 -15.80
C ARG A 140 -0.37 -12.70 -14.88
N ARG A 141 -1.20 -13.74 -14.79
CA ARG A 141 -2.41 -13.78 -13.94
C ARG A 141 -2.57 -15.15 -13.30
N GLY A 142 -3.43 -15.26 -12.29
CA GLY A 142 -3.78 -16.53 -11.65
C GLY A 142 -2.55 -17.32 -11.19
N SER A 143 -2.44 -18.56 -11.66
CA SER A 143 -1.33 -19.48 -11.37
C SER A 143 -0.03 -19.20 -12.13
N GLU A 144 -0.05 -18.32 -13.13
CA GLU A 144 1.15 -17.99 -13.92
C GLU A 144 2.08 -17.01 -13.18
N VAL A 145 1.52 -16.26 -12.23
CA VAL A 145 2.28 -15.35 -11.38
C VAL A 145 3.32 -16.11 -10.57
N VAL A 146 4.56 -15.62 -10.65
CA VAL A 146 5.72 -16.18 -9.95
C VAL A 146 5.75 -15.61 -8.53
N PRO A 147 5.60 -16.44 -7.49
CA PRO A 147 5.76 -15.99 -6.11
C PRO A 147 7.24 -15.75 -5.82
N THR A 148 7.54 -14.77 -4.94
CA THR A 148 8.91 -14.57 -4.47
C THR A 148 9.32 -15.65 -3.47
N GLY A 149 10.61 -16.02 -3.49
CA GLY A 149 11.21 -16.90 -2.48
C GLY A 149 11.45 -16.23 -1.12
N LEU A 150 11.25 -14.91 -1.00
CA LEU A 150 11.38 -14.16 0.25
C LEU A 150 10.28 -14.52 1.27
N SER A 151 9.21 -15.16 0.81
CA SER A 151 8.10 -15.63 1.63
C SER A 151 7.69 -17.04 1.21
N LEU A 152 6.82 -17.68 2.00
CA LEU A 152 6.28 -18.99 1.67
C LEU A 152 5.64 -18.96 0.27
N ARG A 153 6.17 -19.75 -0.67
CA ARG A 153 5.73 -19.73 -2.08
C ARG A 153 4.30 -20.19 -2.28
N SER A 154 3.82 -21.10 -1.42
CA SER A 154 2.44 -21.59 -1.44
C SER A 154 1.43 -20.65 -0.79
N HIS A 155 1.87 -19.51 -0.22
CA HIS A 155 0.96 -18.56 0.39
C HIS A 155 0.12 -17.88 -0.70
N PRO A 156 -1.22 -17.87 -0.62
CA PRO A 156 -2.09 -17.37 -1.70
C PRO A 156 -1.90 -15.87 -2.00
N GLY A 157 -1.51 -15.08 -1.00
CA GLY A 157 -1.15 -13.68 -1.18
C GLY A 157 0.28 -13.41 -1.67
N ASN A 158 1.12 -14.44 -1.88
CA ASN A 158 2.48 -14.27 -2.39
C ASN A 158 2.44 -14.05 -3.91
N ARG A 159 2.20 -12.79 -4.30
CA ARG A 159 2.10 -12.39 -5.69
C ARG A 159 3.42 -11.93 -6.31
N GLY A 160 4.53 -12.02 -5.58
CA GLY A 160 5.83 -11.55 -6.03
C GLY A 160 6.50 -10.58 -5.07
N CYS A 161 7.51 -9.87 -5.58
CA CYS A 161 8.28 -8.87 -4.87
C CYS A 161 8.64 -7.70 -5.79
N LEU A 162 8.35 -6.48 -5.35
CA LEU A 162 8.74 -5.25 -6.06
C LEU A 162 10.24 -4.97 -5.89
N GLY A 163 10.92 -4.67 -6.99
CA GLY A 163 12.29 -4.14 -7.00
C GLY A 163 12.27 -2.61 -7.06
N GLN A 164 12.80 -1.93 -6.05
CA GLN A 164 12.74 -0.47 -5.93
C GLN A 164 13.48 0.25 -7.06
N HIS A 165 14.68 -0.20 -7.42
CA HIS A 165 15.46 0.39 -8.52
C HIS A 165 14.84 0.11 -9.89
N CYS A 166 14.27 -1.08 -10.09
CA CYS A 166 13.50 -1.39 -11.29
C CYS A 166 12.24 -0.51 -11.38
N ALA A 167 11.50 -0.32 -10.28
CA ALA A 167 10.35 0.58 -10.25
C ALA A 167 10.72 2.01 -10.62
N HIS A 168 11.85 2.53 -10.13
CA HIS A 168 12.39 3.83 -10.53
C HIS A 168 12.67 3.89 -12.04
N TRP A 169 13.30 2.86 -12.61
CA TRP A 169 13.57 2.80 -14.04
C TRP A 169 12.29 2.71 -14.88
N LEU A 170 11.34 1.84 -14.53
CA LEU A 170 10.05 1.73 -15.23
C LEU A 170 9.31 3.07 -15.25
N ALA A 171 9.32 3.76 -14.11
CA ALA A 171 8.70 5.07 -13.99
C ALA A 171 9.38 6.11 -14.92
N SER A 172 10.70 6.07 -15.07
CA SER A 172 11.41 6.94 -16.03
C SER A 172 11.13 6.58 -17.49
N GLN A 173 10.65 5.37 -17.77
CA GLN A 173 10.11 4.95 -19.06
C GLN A 173 8.63 5.32 -19.26
N GLY A 174 8.03 6.08 -18.33
CA GLY A 174 6.65 6.57 -18.42
C GLY A 174 5.59 5.63 -17.83
N TYR A 175 5.99 4.60 -17.07
CA TYR A 175 5.03 3.71 -16.41
C TYR A 175 4.45 4.41 -15.17
N ASP A 176 3.13 4.37 -15.03
CA ASP A 176 2.45 4.84 -13.81
C ASP A 176 2.59 3.82 -12.67
N HIS A 177 2.33 4.26 -11.44
CA HIS A 177 2.43 3.41 -10.25
C HIS A 177 1.57 2.15 -10.33
N ARG A 178 0.41 2.19 -11.01
CA ARG A 178 -0.47 1.02 -11.14
C ARG A 178 0.15 -0.03 -12.07
N THR A 179 0.73 0.41 -13.18
CA THR A 179 1.41 -0.44 -14.15
C THR A 179 2.68 -1.02 -13.55
N ILE A 180 3.45 -0.22 -12.80
CA ILE A 180 4.62 -0.70 -12.03
C ILE A 180 4.20 -1.79 -11.05
N LEU A 181 3.12 -1.61 -10.29
CA LEU A 181 2.68 -2.62 -9.32
C LEU A 181 2.22 -3.91 -9.98
N ARG A 182 1.52 -3.83 -11.12
CA ARG A 182 1.15 -5.01 -11.92
C ARG A 182 2.36 -5.71 -12.51
N PHE A 183 3.39 -4.95 -12.92
CA PHE A 183 4.63 -5.52 -13.42
C PHE A 183 5.30 -6.46 -12.41
N PHE A 184 5.23 -6.17 -11.11
CA PHE A 184 5.82 -7.02 -10.07
C PHE A 184 4.85 -8.06 -9.49
N TYR A 185 3.57 -7.71 -9.36
CA TYR A 185 2.60 -8.54 -8.61
C TYR A 185 1.55 -9.26 -9.50
N GLY A 186 1.61 -9.08 -10.81
CA GLY A 186 0.66 -9.65 -11.78
C GLY A 186 -0.46 -8.69 -12.16
N ASP A 187 -1.05 -8.91 -13.33
CA ASP A 187 -2.02 -8.00 -13.93
C ASP A 187 -3.39 -8.00 -13.24
N ASP A 188 -3.68 -9.05 -12.47
CA ASP A 188 -4.90 -9.30 -11.73
C ASP A 188 -4.86 -8.84 -10.27
N VAL A 189 -3.82 -8.11 -9.84
CA VAL A 189 -3.89 -7.43 -8.54
C VAL A 189 -4.94 -6.31 -8.57
N GLU A 190 -5.70 -6.27 -7.49
CA GLU A 190 -6.80 -5.35 -7.27
C GLU A 190 -6.31 -4.14 -6.47
N PHE A 191 -6.62 -2.94 -6.94
CA PHE A 191 -6.40 -1.71 -6.18
C PHE A 191 -7.65 -1.42 -5.39
N HIS A 192 -7.55 -1.48 -4.06
CA HIS A 192 -8.68 -1.26 -3.17
C HIS A 192 -8.43 -0.03 -2.29
N ALA A 193 -9.39 0.89 -2.28
CA ALA A 193 -9.36 2.06 -1.41
C ALA A 193 -10.02 1.71 -0.07
N LEU A 194 -9.28 1.81 1.02
CA LEU A 194 -9.81 1.70 2.37
C LEU A 194 -10.53 2.99 2.75
N ALA A 195 -11.59 2.87 3.54
CA ALA A 195 -12.20 4.02 4.17
C ALA A 195 -11.20 4.68 5.15
N SER A 196 -11.18 6.01 5.17
CA SER A 196 -10.41 6.76 6.15
C SER A 196 -11.14 6.71 7.49
N GLY A 197 -10.52 6.14 8.52
CA GLY A 197 -11.03 6.18 9.90
C GLY A 197 -11.08 7.59 10.53
N GLU A 198 -11.06 8.66 9.72
CA GLU A 198 -11.37 10.01 10.16
C GLU A 198 -12.84 10.00 10.60
N ARG A 199 -13.10 9.91 11.91
CA ARG A 199 -14.44 10.14 12.46
C ARG A 199 -14.84 11.55 12.05
N THR A 200 -15.66 11.68 11.01
CA THR A 200 -16.46 12.87 10.81
C THR A 200 -17.25 13.08 12.08
N GLY A 201 -16.89 14.11 12.84
CA GLY A 201 -17.64 14.55 14.00
C GLY A 201 -19.10 14.75 13.62
N LEU A 202 -19.96 14.08 14.38
CA LEU A 202 -21.37 14.31 14.68
C LEU A 202 -21.96 15.69 14.25
N VAL A 203 -22.11 16.00 12.95
CA VAL A 203 -22.87 17.18 12.49
C VAL A 203 -23.74 16.91 11.25
N GLY A 204 -23.58 15.78 10.56
CA GLY A 204 -24.21 15.56 9.24
C GLY A 204 -25.57 14.84 9.19
N GLN A 205 -26.07 14.25 10.29
CA GLN A 205 -27.23 13.34 10.22
C GLN A 205 -28.60 13.93 10.59
N THR A 206 -28.70 15.21 10.97
CA THR A 206 -29.97 15.80 11.41
C THR A 206 -30.72 16.62 10.35
N LEU A 207 -30.18 16.84 9.14
CA LEU A 207 -30.78 17.76 8.17
C LEU A 207 -31.58 17.12 7.01
N TRP A 208 -31.60 15.80 6.88
CA TRP A 208 -32.38 15.12 5.82
C TRP A 208 -33.75 14.58 6.26
N GLY A 209 -34.11 14.73 7.54
CA GLY A 209 -35.33 14.13 8.11
C GLY A 209 -36.59 15.00 8.18
N VAL A 210 -36.54 16.30 7.80
CA VAL A 210 -37.69 17.22 8.02
C VAL A 210 -38.39 17.67 6.73
N LEU A 211 -37.88 17.34 5.54
CA LEU A 211 -38.47 17.78 4.26
C LEU A 211 -39.54 16.84 3.65
N ALA A 212 -39.97 15.80 4.38
CA ALA A 212 -40.92 14.80 3.87
C ALA A 212 -42.35 14.89 4.42
N LEU A 213 -42.75 15.98 5.11
CA LEU A 213 -44.08 16.10 5.74
C LEU A 213 -44.88 17.35 5.32
N ALA A 214 -44.75 17.79 4.06
CA ALA A 214 -45.55 18.91 3.54
C ALA A 214 -46.27 18.56 2.21
N PHE A 215 -47.01 17.44 2.16
CA PHE A 215 -47.83 17.09 0.99
C PHE A 215 -49.19 16.42 1.30
N PHE A 216 -49.81 16.74 2.43
CA PHE A 216 -51.23 16.40 2.64
C PHE A 216 -52.02 17.57 3.20
N GLY A 217 -52.80 18.20 2.33
CA GLY A 217 -53.84 19.13 2.74
C GLY A 217 -54.16 20.13 1.64
N ILE A 218 -55.17 19.82 0.83
CA ILE A 218 -56.21 20.71 0.28
C ILE A 218 -56.93 19.91 -0.81
N THR A 219 -58.13 19.42 -0.50
CA THR A 219 -59.39 19.67 -1.26
C THR A 219 -60.48 18.73 -0.75
N MET A 220 -61.49 19.28 -0.05
CA MET A 220 -62.92 19.08 -0.30
C MET A 220 -63.77 19.59 0.88
N ARG A 221 -64.54 20.66 0.65
CA ARG A 221 -65.90 20.92 1.19
C ARG A 221 -66.52 21.93 0.23
N ARG A 222 -67.44 21.45 -0.61
CA ARG A 222 -68.91 21.62 -0.52
C ARG A 222 -69.35 23.04 -0.81
#